data_AF-A0A7C7CM29-F1
#
_entry.id   AF-A0A7C7CM29-F1
#
_cell.length_a   1.000
_cell.length_b   1.000
_cell.length_c   1.000
_cell.angle_alpha   90.00
_cell.angle_beta   90.00
_cell.angle_gamma   90.00
#
_symmetry.space_group_name_H-M   'P 1'
#
loop_
_entity.id
_entity.type
_entity.pdbx_description
1 polymer ?
#
loop_
_entity_poly.entity_id
_entity_poly.type
_entity_poly.pdbx_seq_one_letter_code
_entity_poly.pdbx_strand_id
1 'polypeptide(L)'
;MYNQGANGNEGVSRYKDRISNFNQEFDPGLFLLIARKSIWWILLFFLITGAAGWAYLRYTPPHFEANTTLQITVQNTAQKVLNVESIYDQDIAAEIEILRSHSFVKSALSRINLEVSYFAQGKILNYEMYTASPYTVEVRDVNPVLTGIPVYISFQSASKTYTSYNLGKTTYQKPVEIGVWQKLEHAEVLITVHDFTRISYQQNQFQENPYFFTFNNVQSVINHYQ
;
A
#
# COMPACT_ATOMS: atom_id res chain seq x y z
N MET A 1 23.40 -11.50 63.30
CA MET A 1 24.61 -11.91 62.55
C MET A 1 24.16 -12.57 61.25
N TYR A 2 24.56 -12.00 60.12
CA TYR A 2 24.45 -12.60 58.80
C TYR A 2 25.25 -13.92 58.74
N ASN A 3 24.75 -14.92 58.03
CA ASN A 3 25.64 -15.78 57.26
C ASN A 3 24.95 -16.27 55.98
N GLN A 4 25.13 -15.52 54.91
CA GLN A 4 24.91 -15.94 53.53
C GLN A 4 26.19 -16.68 53.09
N GLY A 5 26.08 -17.97 52.73
CA GLY A 5 27.25 -18.71 52.26
C GLY A 5 26.98 -20.00 51.47
N ALA A 6 25.72 -20.43 51.31
CA ALA A 6 25.42 -21.74 50.71
C ALA A 6 24.81 -21.69 49.29
N ASN A 7 24.38 -20.53 48.80
CA ASN A 7 23.52 -20.46 47.60
C ASN A 7 24.28 -20.33 46.26
N GLY A 8 25.59 -20.05 46.29
CA GLY A 8 26.40 -19.88 45.07
C GLY A 8 26.90 -21.19 44.46
N ASN A 9 27.18 -22.20 45.29
CA ASN A 9 27.85 -23.43 44.84
C ASN A 9 26.87 -24.45 44.25
N GLU A 10 25.62 -24.48 44.71
CA GLU A 10 24.59 -25.39 44.17
C GLU A 10 24.17 -25.01 42.75
N GLY A 11 24.10 -23.70 42.44
CA GLY A 11 23.82 -23.20 41.10
C GLY A 11 24.93 -23.54 40.09
N VAL A 12 26.19 -23.43 40.52
CA VAL A 12 27.36 -23.73 39.68
C VAL A 12 27.50 -25.23 39.42
N SER A 13 27.27 -26.09 40.42
CA SER A 13 27.27 -27.55 40.22
C SER A 13 26.13 -27.99 39.29
N ARG A 14 24.90 -27.49 39.49
CA ARG A 14 23.77 -27.78 38.59
C ARG A 14 23.97 -27.28 37.16
N TYR A 15 24.74 -26.20 36.97
CA TYR A 15 25.10 -25.72 35.62
C TYR A 15 26.16 -26.63 34.98
N LYS A 16 27.18 -27.04 35.75
CA LYS A 16 28.21 -27.99 35.30
C LYS A 16 27.62 -29.36 34.95
N ASP A 17 26.70 -29.87 35.75
CA ASP A 17 26.02 -31.15 35.49
C ASP A 17 25.16 -31.08 34.22
N ARG A 18 24.48 -29.95 33.98
CA ARG A 18 23.70 -29.76 32.75
C ARG A 18 24.57 -29.69 31.49
N ILE A 19 25.72 -29.02 31.56
CA ILE A 19 26.66 -28.96 30.43
C ILE A 19 27.36 -30.31 30.23
N SER A 20 27.73 -31.01 31.30
CA SER A 20 28.36 -32.33 31.24
C SER A 20 27.41 -33.37 30.65
N ASN A 21 26.15 -33.40 31.09
CA ASN A 21 25.13 -34.30 30.55
C ASN A 21 24.84 -33.98 29.07
N PHE A 22 24.80 -32.70 28.70
CA PHE A 22 24.66 -32.29 27.30
C PHE A 22 25.83 -32.77 26.43
N ASN A 23 27.08 -32.68 26.91
CA ASN A 23 28.26 -33.17 26.19
C ASN A 23 28.38 -34.72 26.16
N GLN A 24 27.79 -35.44 27.11
CA GLN A 24 27.78 -36.91 27.12
C GLN A 24 26.68 -37.51 26.22
N GLU A 25 25.56 -36.82 26.06
CA GLU A 25 24.44 -37.26 25.20
C GLU A 25 24.58 -36.76 23.76
N PHE A 26 25.26 -35.63 23.54
CA PHE A 26 25.55 -35.11 22.21
C PHE A 26 26.87 -35.67 21.68
N ASP A 27 26.79 -36.60 20.72
CA ASP A 27 27.96 -37.10 19.98
C ASP A 27 28.18 -36.23 18.71
N PRO A 28 29.12 -35.28 18.72
CA PRO A 28 29.40 -34.41 17.58
C PRO A 28 29.90 -35.19 16.35
N GLY A 29 30.57 -36.34 16.56
CA GLY A 29 31.05 -37.19 15.46
C GLY A 29 29.90 -37.85 14.73
N LEU A 30 28.95 -38.42 15.47
CA LEU A 30 27.75 -39.04 14.90
C LEU A 30 26.83 -37.99 14.26
N PHE A 31 26.73 -36.80 14.86
CA PHE A 31 26.05 -35.64 14.26
C PHE A 31 26.66 -35.23 12.91
N LEU A 32 27.99 -35.08 12.82
CA LEU A 32 28.68 -34.73 11.57
C LEU A 32 28.49 -35.81 10.50
N LEU A 33 28.44 -37.09 10.87
CA LEU A 33 28.17 -38.19 9.93
C LEU A 33 26.74 -38.13 9.37
N ILE A 34 25.75 -37.87 10.22
CA ILE A 34 24.35 -37.69 9.80
C ILE A 34 24.20 -36.42 8.94
N ALA A 35 24.82 -35.32 9.36
CA ALA A 35 24.80 -34.05 8.62
C ALA A 35 25.43 -34.19 7.22
N ARG A 36 26.57 -34.89 7.11
CA ARG A 36 27.21 -35.16 5.81
C ARG A 36 26.36 -36.05 4.92
N LYS A 37 25.66 -37.05 5.48
CA LYS A 37 24.74 -37.92 4.74
C LYS A 37 23.49 -37.18 4.28
N SER A 38 23.00 -36.24 5.09
CA SER A 38 21.79 -35.45 4.83
C SER A 38 22.05 -34.08 4.19
N ILE A 39 23.29 -33.78 3.81
CA ILE A 39 23.69 -32.44 3.33
C ILE A 39 22.89 -31.97 2.11
N TRP A 40 22.52 -32.91 1.23
CA TRP A 40 21.68 -32.63 0.06
C TRP A 40 20.27 -32.20 0.44
N TRP A 41 19.66 -32.85 1.45
CA TRP A 41 18.36 -32.44 1.96
C TRP A 41 18.42 -31.08 2.66
N ILE A 42 19.48 -30.84 3.44
CA ILE A 42 19.69 -29.54 4.09
C ILE A 42 19.82 -28.43 3.03
N LEU A 43 20.65 -28.62 2.01
CA LEU A 43 20.80 -27.67 0.90
C LEU A 43 19.48 -27.44 0.16
N LEU A 44 18.71 -28.52 -0.10
CA LEU A 44 17.41 -28.41 -0.73
C LEU A 44 16.44 -27.56 0.10
N PHE A 45 16.38 -27.76 1.43
CA PHE A 45 15.55 -26.95 2.30
C PHE A 45 15.95 -25.47 2.30
N PHE A 46 17.25 -25.18 2.31
CA PHE A 46 17.74 -23.80 2.18
C PHE A 46 17.38 -23.19 0.83
N LEU A 47 17.48 -23.96 -0.26
CA LEU A 47 17.13 -23.50 -1.58
C LEU A 47 15.63 -23.21 -1.69
N ILE A 48 14.78 -24.11 -1.19
CA ILE A 48 13.32 -23.93 -1.18
C ILE A 48 12.93 -22.71 -0.33
N THR A 49 13.48 -22.58 0.88
CA THR A 49 13.17 -21.46 1.78
C THR A 49 13.66 -20.14 1.18
N GLY A 50 14.86 -20.13 0.58
CA GLY A 50 15.40 -18.96 -0.11
C GLY A 50 14.57 -18.58 -1.34
N ALA A 51 14.14 -19.56 -2.14
CA ALA A 51 13.28 -19.34 -3.29
C ALA A 51 11.89 -18.82 -2.86
N ALA A 52 11.32 -19.37 -1.79
CA ALA A 52 10.06 -18.91 -1.23
C ALA A 52 10.16 -17.47 -0.69
N GLY A 53 11.23 -17.15 0.05
CA GLY A 53 11.49 -15.79 0.53
C GLY A 53 11.69 -14.79 -0.62
N TRP A 54 12.46 -15.17 -1.65
CA TRP A 54 12.63 -14.35 -2.85
C TRP A 54 11.31 -14.13 -3.59
N ALA A 55 10.52 -15.18 -3.78
CA ALA A 55 9.20 -15.07 -4.41
C ALA A 55 8.27 -14.18 -3.58
N TYR A 56 8.28 -14.32 -2.26
CA TYR A 56 7.50 -13.47 -1.36
C TYR A 56 7.87 -12.00 -1.52
N LEU A 57 9.15 -11.64 -1.48
CA LEU A 57 9.60 -10.26 -1.71
C LEU A 57 9.25 -9.77 -3.12
N ARG A 58 9.29 -10.64 -4.13
CA ARG A 58 8.99 -10.30 -5.52
C ARG A 58 7.49 -10.06 -5.76
N TYR A 59 6.62 -10.73 -5.02
CA TYR A 59 5.17 -10.72 -5.21
C TYR A 59 4.39 -10.09 -4.05
N THR A 60 5.07 -9.33 -3.18
CA THR A 60 4.38 -8.49 -2.19
C THR A 60 4.24 -7.08 -2.77
N PRO A 61 3.01 -6.54 -2.90
CA PRO A 61 2.83 -5.16 -3.33
C PRO A 61 3.42 -4.20 -2.28
N PRO A 62 4.08 -3.11 -2.70
CA PRO A 62 4.60 -2.11 -1.76
C PRO A 62 3.44 -1.39 -1.06
N HIS A 63 3.53 -1.27 0.27
CA HIS A 63 2.66 -0.41 1.05
C HIS A 63 3.34 0.94 1.25
N PHE A 64 2.67 2.02 0.82
CA PHE A 64 3.17 3.38 0.96
C PHE A 64 2.45 4.09 2.10
N GLU A 65 3.19 4.81 2.92
CA GLU A 65 2.68 5.62 4.03
C GLU A 65 3.24 7.04 3.94
N ALA A 66 2.41 8.03 4.22
CA ALA A 66 2.80 9.44 4.26
C ALA A 66 2.61 9.99 5.68
N ASN A 67 3.67 10.58 6.24
CA ASN A 67 3.68 11.14 7.58
C ASN A 67 3.96 12.65 7.52
N THR A 68 3.27 13.42 8.37
CA THR A 68 3.43 14.87 8.48
C THR A 68 3.47 15.30 9.94
N THR A 69 4.25 16.33 10.24
CA THR A 69 4.33 16.95 11.57
C THR A 69 3.81 18.37 11.49
N LEU A 70 2.77 18.67 12.27
CA LEU A 70 2.12 19.98 12.31
C LEU A 70 2.50 20.71 13.60
N GLN A 71 2.95 21.96 13.47
CA GLN A 71 3.26 22.83 14.60
C GLN A 71 2.13 23.84 14.79
N ILE A 72 1.46 23.79 15.94
CA ILE A 72 0.42 24.75 16.32
C ILE A 72 1.07 25.86 17.15
N THR A 73 0.95 27.11 16.70
CA THR A 73 1.45 28.27 17.44
C THR A 73 0.27 29.10 17.92
N VAL A 74 -0.05 29.03 19.20
CA VAL A 74 -1.10 29.86 19.82
C VAL A 74 -0.54 31.25 20.11
N GLN A 75 -0.81 32.23 19.24
CA GLN A 75 -0.48 33.64 19.49
C GLN A 75 -1.70 34.39 20.02
N ASN A 76 -1.85 34.46 21.35
CA ASN A 76 -2.87 35.30 21.98
C ASN A 76 -2.21 36.48 22.70
N THR A 77 -1.96 37.56 21.95
CA THR A 77 -1.31 38.79 22.44
C THR A 77 -2.12 39.50 23.53
N ALA A 78 -3.45 39.40 23.50
CA ALA A 78 -4.33 40.06 24.47
C ALA A 78 -4.32 39.36 25.85
N GLN A 79 -4.35 38.02 25.88
CA GLN A 79 -4.32 37.24 27.12
C GLN A 79 -3.00 37.41 27.90
N LYS A 80 -1.89 37.59 27.17
CA LYS A 80 -0.55 37.81 27.72
C LYS A 80 -0.41 39.14 28.46
N VAL A 81 -1.23 40.13 28.11
CA VAL A 81 -1.30 41.44 28.79
C VAL A 81 -2.20 41.39 30.03
N LEU A 82 -3.18 40.48 30.06
CA LEU A 82 -4.19 40.39 31.11
C LEU A 82 -3.85 39.39 32.24
N ASN A 83 -2.71 38.69 32.16
CA ASN A 83 -2.17 37.79 33.19
C ASN A 83 -3.18 36.78 33.77
N VAL A 84 -4.10 36.30 32.92
CA VAL A 84 -5.07 35.25 33.28
C VAL A 84 -4.40 33.90 33.11
N GLU A 85 -4.49 33.05 34.14
CA GLU A 85 -4.00 31.67 34.11
C GLU A 85 -4.59 30.94 32.90
N SER A 86 -3.70 30.28 32.16
CA SER A 86 -3.88 30.05 30.75
C SER A 86 -4.69 28.80 30.42
N ILE A 87 -5.75 28.98 29.63
CA ILE A 87 -6.60 27.91 29.05
C ILE A 87 -5.91 27.27 27.81
N TYR A 88 -4.58 27.07 27.83
CA TYR A 88 -3.82 26.64 26.64
C TYR A 88 -4.10 25.19 26.20
N ASP A 89 -4.42 24.29 27.13
CA ASP A 89 -4.68 22.88 26.79
C ASP A 89 -6.02 22.68 26.05
N GLN A 90 -7.00 23.55 26.29
CA GLN A 90 -8.31 23.47 25.65
C GLN A 90 -8.26 23.93 24.18
N ASP A 91 -7.42 24.92 23.87
CA ASP A 91 -7.23 25.44 22.50
C ASP A 91 -6.58 24.39 21.58
N ILE A 92 -5.57 23.65 22.07
CA ILE A 92 -4.88 22.61 21.27
C ILE A 92 -5.81 21.42 21.02
N ALA A 93 -6.55 20.97 22.03
CA ALA A 93 -7.52 19.88 21.88
C ALA A 93 -8.63 20.25 20.88
N ALA A 94 -9.12 21.49 20.93
CA ALA A 94 -10.11 22.00 19.98
C ALA A 94 -9.57 22.04 18.54
N GLU A 95 -8.32 22.48 18.34
CA GLU A 95 -7.69 22.53 17.01
C GLU A 95 -7.50 21.11 16.43
N ILE A 96 -7.08 20.14 17.26
CA ILE A 96 -6.97 18.73 16.87
C ILE A 96 -8.34 18.17 16.47
N GLU A 97 -9.40 18.53 17.19
CA GLU A 97 -10.77 18.08 16.87
C GLU A 97 -11.24 18.68 15.54
N ILE A 98 -10.92 19.95 15.25
CA ILE A 98 -11.19 20.57 13.95
C ILE A 98 -10.46 19.83 12.83
N LEU A 99 -9.18 19.47 13.02
CA LEU A 99 -8.41 18.70 12.04
C LEU A 99 -8.98 17.29 11.80
N ARG A 100 -9.57 16.67 12.82
CA ARG A 100 -10.24 15.35 12.72
C ARG A 100 -11.68 15.46 12.21
N SER A 101 -12.23 16.66 12.14
CA SER A 101 -13.63 16.86 11.76
C SER A 101 -13.93 16.35 10.35
N HIS A 102 -15.15 15.81 10.18
CA HIS A 102 -15.62 15.35 8.87
C HIS A 102 -15.58 16.44 7.80
N SER A 103 -15.87 17.70 8.15
CA SER A 103 -15.78 18.83 7.22
C SER A 103 -14.35 19.09 6.75
N PHE A 104 -13.37 18.98 7.64
CA PHE A 104 -11.97 19.18 7.29
C PHE A 104 -11.46 18.06 6.39
N VAL A 105 -11.68 16.80 6.79
CA VAL A 105 -11.31 15.61 5.99
C VAL A 105 -11.98 15.66 4.62
N LYS A 106 -13.28 15.95 4.54
CA LYS A 106 -13.99 16.10 3.27
C LYS A 106 -13.40 17.19 2.38
N SER A 107 -13.06 18.35 2.95
CA SER A 107 -12.48 19.47 2.20
C SER A 107 -11.05 19.20 1.74
N ALA A 108 -10.28 18.42 2.51
CA ALA A 108 -8.95 17.97 2.12
C ALA A 108 -9.03 16.91 1.01
N LEU A 109 -9.89 15.91 1.18
CA LEU A 109 -10.11 14.85 0.19
C LEU A 109 -10.74 15.38 -1.11
N SER A 110 -11.54 16.43 -1.08
CA SER A 110 -12.08 17.04 -2.31
C SER A 110 -11.03 17.77 -3.15
N ARG A 111 -9.86 18.08 -2.58
CA ARG A 111 -8.75 18.73 -3.32
C ARG A 111 -7.88 17.72 -4.06
N ILE A 112 -7.98 16.44 -3.70
CA ILE A 112 -7.30 15.36 -4.39
C ILE A 112 -8.30 14.67 -5.32
N ASN A 113 -7.89 14.41 -6.56
CA ASN A 113 -8.74 13.77 -7.55
C ASN A 113 -8.83 12.26 -7.27
N LEU A 114 -9.70 11.89 -6.32
CA LEU A 114 -9.95 10.50 -5.92
C LEU A 114 -11.10 9.85 -6.68
N GLU A 115 -11.70 10.52 -7.65
CA GLU A 115 -12.84 10.00 -8.42
C GLU A 115 -12.45 8.78 -9.27
N VAL A 116 -11.19 8.74 -9.71
CA VAL A 116 -10.64 7.69 -10.56
C VAL A 116 -9.32 7.17 -9.99
N SER A 117 -9.23 5.85 -9.83
CA SER A 117 -7.97 5.15 -9.56
C SER A 117 -7.41 4.53 -10.84
N TYR A 118 -6.09 4.56 -10.98
CA TYR A 118 -5.38 4.12 -12.18
C TYR A 118 -4.53 2.90 -11.86
N PHE A 119 -4.52 1.92 -12.76
CA PHE A 119 -3.77 0.69 -12.56
C PHE A 119 -3.03 0.25 -13.82
N ALA A 120 -1.86 -0.35 -13.60
CA ALA A 120 -1.17 -1.18 -14.57
C ALA A 120 -1.41 -2.66 -14.24
N GLN A 121 -1.95 -3.41 -15.20
CA GLN A 121 -2.05 -4.85 -15.13
C GLN A 121 -0.67 -5.47 -15.35
N GLY A 122 -0.17 -6.17 -14.33
CA GLY A 122 0.99 -7.04 -14.45
C GLY A 122 0.57 -8.47 -14.71
N LYS A 123 1.55 -9.35 -14.97
CA LYS A 123 1.29 -10.78 -15.20
C LYS A 123 0.79 -11.53 -13.96
N ILE A 124 1.12 -11.01 -12.77
CA ILE A 124 0.87 -11.68 -11.49
C ILE A 124 0.17 -10.74 -10.51
N LEU A 125 0.54 -9.45 -10.50
CA LEU A 125 -0.05 -8.42 -9.65
C LEU A 125 -0.37 -7.19 -10.47
N ASN A 126 -1.42 -6.47 -10.06
CA ASN A 126 -1.74 -5.15 -10.57
C ASN A 126 -1.06 -4.10 -9.71
N TYR A 127 -0.58 -3.04 -10.35
CA TYR A 127 0.12 -1.94 -9.69
C TYR A 127 -0.75 -0.69 -9.78
N GLU A 128 -1.08 -0.09 -8.64
CA GLU A 128 -1.73 1.21 -8.62
C GLU A 128 -0.75 2.30 -9.06
N MET A 129 -1.26 3.24 -9.85
CA MET A 129 -0.51 4.30 -10.50
C MET A 129 -0.99 5.68 -10.07
N TYR A 130 -1.35 5.81 -8.79
CA TYR A 130 -1.73 7.10 -8.21
C TYR A 130 -0.60 8.12 -8.38
N THR A 131 -0.89 9.28 -8.99
CA THR A 131 0.04 10.35 -9.43
C THR A 131 1.07 9.97 -10.49
N ALA A 132 1.46 8.71 -10.61
CA ALA A 132 2.48 8.24 -11.55
C ALA A 132 1.91 7.79 -12.92
N SER A 133 0.61 7.96 -13.15
CA SER A 133 -0.06 7.54 -14.38
C SER A 133 0.36 8.39 -15.59
N PRO A 134 0.69 7.78 -16.75
CA PRO A 134 1.03 8.51 -17.97
C PRO A 134 -0.20 9.09 -18.69
N TYR A 135 -1.40 8.90 -18.12
CA TYR A 135 -2.66 9.46 -18.58
C TYR A 135 -3.57 9.83 -17.40
N THR A 136 -4.51 10.72 -17.64
CA THR A 136 -5.54 11.13 -16.67
C THR A 136 -6.92 10.98 -17.32
N VAL A 137 -7.89 10.58 -16.51
CA VAL A 137 -9.30 10.50 -16.87
C VAL A 137 -10.07 11.42 -15.95
N GLU A 138 -10.73 12.41 -16.54
CA GLU A 138 -11.76 13.19 -15.85
C GLU A 138 -13.13 12.62 -16.20
N VAL A 139 -14.07 12.70 -15.26
CA VAL A 139 -15.35 11.97 -15.35
C VAL A 139 -16.51 12.89 -15.00
N ARG A 140 -17.66 12.65 -15.65
CA ARG A 140 -18.94 13.31 -15.37
C ARG A 140 -20.06 12.31 -15.53
N ASP A 141 -21.18 12.55 -14.85
CA ASP A 141 -22.41 11.74 -14.95
C ASP A 141 -22.17 10.21 -14.85
N VAL A 142 -21.29 9.81 -13.92
CA VAL A 142 -20.95 8.40 -13.71
C VAL A 142 -22.11 7.68 -13.03
N ASN A 143 -22.63 6.66 -13.70
CA ASN A 143 -23.63 5.78 -13.09
C ASN A 143 -22.97 4.95 -11.97
N PRO A 144 -23.55 4.89 -10.75
CA PRO A 144 -23.01 4.11 -9.64
C PRO A 144 -22.77 2.63 -9.96
N VAL A 145 -23.43 2.06 -10.98
CA VAL A 145 -23.19 0.69 -11.46
C VAL A 145 -21.74 0.48 -11.93
N LEU A 146 -21.03 1.53 -12.36
CA LEU A 146 -19.62 1.45 -12.77
C LEU A 146 -18.60 1.56 -11.62
N THR A 147 -19.05 1.84 -10.38
CA THR A 147 -18.14 1.96 -9.24
C THR A 147 -17.38 0.65 -8.98
N GLY A 148 -16.06 0.71 -8.90
CA GLY A 148 -15.19 -0.45 -8.66
C GLY A 148 -15.02 -1.39 -9.86
N ILE A 149 -15.62 -1.09 -11.01
CA ILE A 149 -15.52 -1.92 -12.20
C ILE A 149 -14.30 -1.47 -13.02
N PRO A 150 -13.40 -2.40 -13.43
CA PRO A 150 -12.25 -2.06 -14.25
C PRO A 150 -12.69 -1.68 -15.66
N VAL A 151 -12.36 -0.45 -16.06
CA VAL A 151 -12.44 0.02 -17.43
C VAL A 151 -11.05 -0.07 -18.05
N TYR A 152 -10.90 -1.03 -18.96
CA TYR A 152 -9.67 -1.24 -19.71
C TYR A 152 -9.51 -0.17 -20.77
N ILE A 153 -8.29 0.32 -20.94
CA ILE A 153 -7.94 1.32 -21.92
C ILE A 153 -6.76 0.84 -22.77
N SER A 154 -6.94 0.86 -24.08
CA SER A 154 -5.92 0.53 -25.06
C SER A 154 -5.61 1.76 -25.90
N PHE A 155 -4.35 2.17 -25.92
CA PHE A 155 -3.89 3.31 -26.71
C PHE A 155 -3.39 2.78 -28.05
N GLN A 156 -4.09 3.12 -29.14
CA GLN A 156 -3.66 2.74 -30.49
C GLN A 156 -2.73 3.79 -31.09
N SER A 157 -2.93 5.05 -30.73
CA SER A 157 -2.10 6.18 -31.14
C SER A 157 -2.14 7.28 -30.08
N ALA A 158 -1.33 8.32 -30.27
CA ALA A 158 -1.37 9.53 -29.43
C ALA A 158 -2.72 10.29 -29.49
N SER A 159 -3.63 9.92 -30.40
CA SER A 159 -4.93 10.58 -30.58
C SER A 159 -6.13 9.67 -30.41
N LYS A 160 -5.96 8.34 -30.46
CA LYS A 160 -7.06 7.36 -30.42
C LYS A 160 -6.84 6.30 -29.36
N THR A 161 -7.88 6.09 -28.58
CA THR A 161 -7.95 5.06 -27.53
C THR A 161 -9.20 4.20 -27.69
N TYR A 162 -9.16 3.02 -27.11
CA TYR A 162 -10.31 2.12 -27.02
C TYR A 162 -10.57 1.80 -25.57
N THR A 163 -11.81 2.01 -25.14
CA THR A 163 -12.27 1.66 -23.80
C THR A 163 -13.12 0.41 -23.84
N SER A 164 -12.95 -0.47 -22.86
CA SER A 164 -13.72 -1.71 -22.71
C SER A 164 -14.03 -1.96 -21.24
N TYR A 165 -15.27 -2.28 -20.92
CA TYR A 165 -15.66 -2.67 -19.57
C TYR A 165 -16.77 -3.72 -19.59
N ASN A 166 -16.86 -4.51 -18.52
CA ASN A 166 -17.84 -5.59 -18.38
C ASN A 166 -18.85 -5.24 -17.29
N LEU A 167 -20.14 -5.27 -17.62
CA LEU A 167 -21.23 -5.20 -16.65
C LEU A 167 -21.99 -6.53 -16.67
N GLY A 168 -21.80 -7.34 -15.63
CA GLY A 168 -22.36 -8.69 -15.57
C GLY A 168 -21.84 -9.56 -16.72
N LYS A 169 -22.72 -9.92 -17.66
CA LYS A 169 -22.38 -10.72 -18.85
C LYS A 169 -22.19 -9.89 -20.13
N THR A 170 -22.40 -8.59 -20.06
CA THR A 170 -22.35 -7.70 -21.23
C THR A 170 -21.03 -6.94 -21.25
N THR A 171 -20.36 -6.99 -22.40
CA THR A 171 -19.14 -6.22 -22.65
C THR A 171 -19.50 -4.97 -23.46
N TYR A 172 -19.11 -3.81 -22.95
CA TYR A 172 -19.26 -2.53 -23.63
C TYR A 172 -17.90 -2.07 -24.14
N GLN A 173 -17.83 -1.73 -25.43
CA GLN A 173 -16.62 -1.26 -26.07
C GLN A 173 -16.90 -0.01 -26.87
N LYS A 174 -16.06 1.02 -26.71
CA LYS A 174 -16.19 2.26 -27.48
C LYS A 174 -14.81 2.89 -27.75
N PRO A 175 -14.53 3.29 -29.01
CA PRO A 175 -13.37 4.12 -29.31
C PRO A 175 -13.56 5.51 -28.70
N VAL A 176 -12.52 6.05 -28.07
CA VAL A 176 -12.51 7.39 -27.46
C VAL A 176 -11.36 8.21 -28.00
N GLU A 177 -11.66 9.45 -28.38
CA GLU A 177 -10.67 10.44 -28.83
C GLU A 177 -10.03 11.13 -27.62
N ILE A 178 -8.72 11.35 -27.68
CA ILE A 178 -7.97 11.98 -26.60
C ILE A 178 -8.25 13.49 -26.59
N GLY A 179 -8.45 14.05 -25.39
CA GLY A 179 -8.61 15.50 -25.17
C GLY A 179 -10.03 16.04 -25.41
N VAL A 180 -11.01 15.17 -25.69
CA VAL A 180 -12.41 15.57 -25.89
C VAL A 180 -13.32 14.81 -24.93
N TRP A 181 -14.33 15.50 -24.38
CA TRP A 181 -15.39 14.86 -23.60
C TRP A 181 -16.18 13.92 -24.48
N GLN A 182 -16.27 12.66 -24.07
CA GLN A 182 -17.03 11.67 -24.80
C GLN A 182 -17.92 10.83 -23.88
N LYS A 183 -19.17 10.68 -24.31
CA LYS A 183 -20.18 9.90 -23.62
C LYS A 183 -19.99 8.41 -23.89
N LEU A 184 -19.77 7.64 -22.83
CA LEU A 184 -19.93 6.18 -22.78
C LEU A 184 -21.39 5.85 -22.40
N GLU A 185 -21.76 4.57 -22.39
CA GLU A 185 -23.13 4.15 -22.02
C GLU A 185 -23.52 4.53 -20.59
N HIS A 186 -22.55 4.57 -19.67
CA HIS A 186 -22.81 4.73 -18.23
C HIS A 186 -21.96 5.82 -17.56
N ALA A 187 -21.20 6.61 -18.33
CA ALA A 187 -20.38 7.71 -17.83
C ALA A 187 -19.98 8.64 -18.98
N GLU A 188 -19.63 9.89 -18.69
CA GLU A 188 -18.91 10.76 -19.61
C GLU A 188 -17.45 10.88 -19.17
N VAL A 189 -16.51 10.72 -20.10
CA VAL A 189 -15.08 10.71 -19.80
C VAL A 189 -14.31 11.66 -20.70
N LEU A 190 -13.27 12.27 -20.14
CA LEU A 190 -12.25 13.01 -20.86
C LEU A 190 -10.91 12.35 -20.56
N ILE A 191 -10.29 11.78 -21.59
CA ILE A 191 -8.99 11.11 -21.47
C ILE A 191 -7.90 12.06 -21.96
N THR A 192 -6.92 12.35 -21.11
CA THR A 192 -5.74 13.15 -21.42
C THR A 192 -4.50 12.29 -21.30
N VAL A 193 -3.64 12.30 -22.31
CA VAL A 193 -2.37 11.57 -22.31
C VAL A 193 -1.22 12.53 -22.07
N HIS A 194 -0.37 12.21 -21.10
CA HIS A 194 0.80 13.02 -20.74
C HIS A 194 2.10 12.44 -21.31
N ASP A 195 2.22 11.11 -21.37
CA ASP A 195 3.41 10.43 -21.88
C ASP A 195 3.05 9.20 -22.71
N PHE A 196 2.89 9.41 -24.02
CA PHE A 196 2.56 8.35 -24.96
C PHE A 196 3.74 7.35 -25.17
N THR A 197 4.98 7.80 -25.00
CA THR A 197 6.17 6.95 -25.19
C THR A 197 6.21 5.86 -24.14
N ARG A 198 5.98 6.23 -22.87
CA ARG A 198 5.91 5.26 -21.76
C ARG A 198 4.75 4.28 -21.93
N ILE A 199 3.59 4.77 -22.38
CA ILE A 199 2.43 3.93 -22.70
C ILE A 199 2.77 2.89 -23.77
N SER A 200 3.34 3.35 -24.89
CA SER A 200 3.69 2.49 -26.02
C SER A 200 4.75 1.46 -25.65
N TYR A 201 5.78 1.85 -24.91
CA TYR A 201 6.81 0.93 -24.42
C TYR A 201 6.19 -0.18 -23.57
N GLN A 202 5.31 0.18 -22.65
CA GLN A 202 4.68 -0.80 -21.75
C GLN A 202 3.71 -1.72 -22.51
N GLN A 203 2.88 -1.20 -23.42
CA GLN A 203 1.99 -2.03 -24.25
C GLN A 203 2.75 -3.04 -25.11
N ASN A 204 3.95 -2.71 -25.60
CA ASN A 204 4.74 -3.67 -26.39
C ASN A 204 5.36 -4.80 -25.54
N GLN A 205 5.49 -4.63 -24.22
CA GLN A 205 6.04 -5.65 -23.31
C GLN A 205 4.98 -6.64 -22.82
N PHE A 206 3.69 -6.30 -22.90
CA PHE A 206 2.58 -7.10 -22.38
C PHE A 206 1.58 -7.40 -23.51
N GLN A 207 1.21 -8.68 -23.72
CA GLN A 207 0.28 -9.09 -24.79
C GLN A 207 -1.17 -8.63 -24.54
N GLU A 208 -1.51 -8.25 -23.31
CA GLU A 208 -2.82 -7.76 -22.90
C GLU A 208 -2.76 -6.27 -22.55
N ASN A 209 -3.88 -5.55 -22.74
CA ASN A 209 -4.01 -4.13 -22.46
C ASN A 209 -3.54 -3.82 -21.03
N PRO A 210 -2.37 -3.20 -20.84
CA PRO A 210 -1.73 -3.15 -19.53
C PRO A 210 -2.36 -2.10 -18.64
N TYR A 211 -3.34 -1.31 -19.10
CA TYR A 211 -3.90 -0.21 -18.35
C TYR A 211 -5.40 -0.37 -18.16
N PHE A 212 -5.84 -0.12 -16.94
CA PHE A 212 -7.25 0.04 -16.61
C PHE A 212 -7.40 1.09 -15.51
N PHE A 213 -8.59 1.65 -15.41
CA PHE A 213 -8.96 2.56 -14.35
C PHE A 213 -10.30 2.14 -13.73
N THR A 214 -10.55 2.56 -12.50
CA THR A 214 -11.80 2.28 -11.79
C THR A 214 -12.39 3.58 -11.27
N PHE A 215 -13.72 3.67 -11.28
CA PHE A 215 -14.42 4.77 -10.63
C PHE A 215 -14.59 4.48 -9.14
N ASN A 216 -14.28 5.45 -8.30
CA ASN A 216 -14.36 5.33 -6.86
C ASN A 216 -15.63 5.97 -6.32
N ASN A 217 -16.13 5.44 -5.22
CA ASN A 217 -17.15 6.12 -4.43
C ASN A 217 -16.46 7.02 -3.41
N VAL A 218 -16.34 8.30 -3.73
CA VAL A 218 -15.66 9.31 -2.87
C VAL A 218 -16.26 9.35 -1.47
N GLN A 219 -17.58 9.17 -1.33
CA GLN A 219 -18.23 9.15 -0.02
C GLN A 219 -17.83 7.94 0.82
N SER A 220 -17.64 6.77 0.19
CA SER A 220 -17.12 5.58 0.86
C SER A 220 -15.68 5.80 1.34
N VAL A 221 -14.86 6.52 0.58
CA VAL A 221 -13.49 6.86 0.97
C VAL A 221 -13.49 7.80 2.17
N ILE A 222 -14.32 8.84 2.16
CA ILE A 222 -14.45 9.78 3.29
C ILE A 222 -14.85 9.04 4.59
N ASN A 223 -15.80 8.11 4.50
CA ASN A 223 -16.27 7.35 5.67
C ASN A 223 -15.22 6.38 6.24
N HIS A 224 -14.22 5.96 5.45
CA HIS A 224 -13.15 5.07 5.94
C HIS A 224 -12.17 5.78 6.89
N TYR A 225 -12.04 7.11 6.79
CA TYR A 225 -11.14 7.91 7.63
C TYR A 225 -11.81 8.44 8.91
N GLN A 226 -12.96 7.86 9.30
CA GLN A 226 -13.65 8.09 10.57
C GLN A 226 -13.34 6.96 11.55
#